data_AF-A0A354CPP2-F1
#
_entry.id   AF-A0A354CPP2-F1
#
_cell.length_a   1.000
_cell.length_b   1.000
_cell.length_c   1.000
_cell.angle_alpha   90.00
_cell.angle_beta   90.00
_cell.angle_gamma   90.00
#
_symmetry.space_group_name_H-M   'P 1'
#
loop_
_entity.id
_entity.type
_entity.pdbx_description
1 polymer ?
#
loop_
_entity_poly.entity_id
_entity_poly.type
_entity_poly.pdbx_seq_one_letter_code
_entity_poly.pdbx_strand_id
1 'polypeptide(L)'
;SIQANIDQNIVATVRDNPDVAFYYFLPPSSICQWDEWNQKGVLKIQIEAERMMIESLLAYSNVRIYGFSDRFDMITDLDNYMDKEHFSDEINDKIIDWIHQDAGRLTKDNYIQYINAISQFYTSYDYEEIFNG
;
A
#
# COMPACT_ATOMS: atom_id res chain seq x y z
N SER A 1 -0.59 6.94 19.24
CA SER A 1 0.26 5.92 18.57
C SER A 1 -0.31 5.64 17.20
N ILE A 2 0.42 4.96 16.33
CA ILE A 2 -0.09 4.53 15.01
C ILE A 2 -1.36 3.67 15.20
N GLN A 3 -1.32 2.70 16.13
CA GLN A 3 -2.48 1.85 16.42
C GLN A 3 -3.72 2.65 16.84
N ALA A 4 -3.59 3.61 17.76
CA ALA A 4 -4.73 4.41 18.21
C ALA A 4 -5.39 5.20 17.07
N ASN A 5 -4.61 5.69 16.11
CA ASN A 5 -5.15 6.37 14.92
C ASN A 5 -5.87 5.40 13.98
N ILE A 6 -5.33 4.19 13.77
CA ILE A 6 -5.98 3.13 12.97
C ILE A 6 -7.31 2.75 13.63
N ASP A 7 -7.29 2.52 14.95
CA ASP A 7 -8.46 2.10 15.71
C ASP A 7 -9.59 3.13 15.63
N GLN A 8 -9.26 4.40 15.85
CA GLN A 8 -10.23 5.49 15.89
C GLN A 8 -10.80 5.84 14.51
N ASN A 9 -9.95 5.90 13.47
CA ASN A 9 -10.35 6.48 12.19
C ASN A 9 -10.75 5.44 11.14
N ILE A 10 -10.36 4.18 11.32
CA ILE A 10 -10.60 3.12 10.32
C ILE A 10 -11.42 1.99 10.94
N VAL A 11 -10.89 1.36 11.98
CA VAL A 11 -11.47 0.13 12.55
C VAL A 11 -12.83 0.38 13.19
N ALA A 12 -13.02 1.52 13.87
CA ALA A 12 -14.31 1.88 14.46
C ALA A 12 -15.44 1.87 13.42
N THR A 13 -15.22 2.47 12.25
CA THR A 13 -16.22 2.52 11.16
C THR A 13 -16.56 1.14 10.64
N VAL A 14 -15.57 0.28 10.42
CA VAL A 14 -15.79 -1.10 9.95
C VAL A 14 -16.57 -1.92 10.99
N ARG A 15 -16.16 -1.84 12.26
CA ARG A 15 -16.78 -2.58 13.37
C ARG A 15 -18.22 -2.19 13.59
N ASP A 16 -18.52 -0.89 13.51
CA ASP A 16 -19.84 -0.35 13.84
C ASP A 16 -20.83 -0.50 12.65
N ASN A 17 -20.39 -1.01 11.50
CA ASN A 17 -21.20 -1.23 10.29
C ASN A 17 -20.99 -2.65 9.70
N PRO A 18 -21.38 -3.72 10.41
CA PRO A 18 -21.10 -5.10 10.00
C PRO A 18 -21.79 -5.53 8.69
N ASP A 19 -22.89 -4.88 8.32
CA ASP A 19 -23.65 -5.19 7.10
C ASP A 19 -23.09 -4.49 5.84
N VAL A 20 -22.10 -3.61 5.99
CA VAL A 20 -21.44 -2.91 4.88
C VAL A 20 -20.21 -3.69 4.44
N ALA A 21 -20.08 -3.94 3.14
CA ALA A 21 -18.87 -4.47 2.54
C ALA A 21 -17.87 -3.35 2.26
N PHE A 22 -16.74 -3.35 2.95
CA PHE A 22 -15.68 -2.35 2.78
C PHE A 22 -14.58 -2.88 1.86
N TYR A 23 -14.16 -2.03 0.93
CA TYR A 23 -13.02 -2.27 0.04
C TYR A 23 -11.97 -1.20 0.34
N TYR A 24 -10.81 -1.63 0.84
CA TYR A 24 -9.64 -0.79 1.06
C TYR A 24 -8.56 -1.15 0.05
N PHE A 25 -7.83 -0.17 -0.45
CA PHE A 25 -6.56 -0.44 -1.13
C PHE A 25 -5.49 0.49 -0.57
N LEU A 26 -4.26 0.00 -0.54
CA LEU A 26 -3.08 0.78 -0.22
C LEU A 26 -2.58 1.43 -1.52
N PRO A 27 -2.63 2.77 -1.65
CA PRO A 27 -2.25 3.44 -2.89
C PRO A 27 -0.77 3.18 -3.22
N PRO A 28 -0.45 2.70 -4.44
CA PRO A 28 0.93 2.46 -4.84
C PRO A 28 1.67 3.79 -5.08
N SER A 29 2.43 4.26 -4.09
CA SER A 29 3.25 5.47 -4.21
C SER A 29 4.42 5.27 -5.16
N SER A 30 4.82 6.30 -5.92
CA SER A 30 5.95 6.22 -6.85
C SER A 30 7.26 5.91 -6.13
N ILE A 31 8.25 5.42 -6.87
CA ILE A 31 9.59 5.20 -6.32
C ILE A 31 10.22 6.48 -5.74
N CYS A 32 9.87 7.67 -6.24
CA CYS A 32 10.33 8.94 -5.67
C CYS A 32 9.77 9.21 -4.25
N GLN A 33 8.55 8.77 -3.96
CA GLN A 33 7.99 8.90 -2.61
C GLN A 33 8.63 7.91 -1.63
N TRP A 34 8.96 6.70 -2.10
CA TRP A 34 9.73 5.73 -1.33
C TRP A 34 11.14 6.26 -1.02
N ASP A 35 11.79 6.90 -1.98
CA ASP A 35 13.08 7.60 -1.77
C ASP A 35 12.95 8.70 -0.71
N GLU A 36 11.92 9.55 -0.81
CA GLU A 36 11.71 10.61 0.19
C GLU A 36 11.54 10.03 1.61
N TRP A 37 10.82 8.93 1.76
CA TRP A 37 10.70 8.24 3.05
C TRP A 37 12.02 7.62 3.51
N ASN A 38 12.83 7.11 2.59
CA ASN A 38 14.17 6.61 2.87
C ASN A 38 15.08 7.72 3.39
N GLN A 39 15.16 8.84 2.66
CA GLN A 39 15.96 10.01 3.04
C GLN A 39 15.52 10.62 4.38
N LYS A 40 14.22 10.64 4.66
CA LYS A 40 13.67 11.09 5.95
C LYS A 40 13.84 10.09 7.10
N GLY A 41 14.33 8.88 6.82
CA GLY A 41 14.49 7.81 7.82
C GLY A 41 13.17 7.23 8.34
N VAL A 42 12.06 7.42 7.61
CA VAL A 42 10.71 6.97 8.01
C VAL A 42 10.20 5.79 7.20
N LEU A 43 10.94 5.31 6.19
CA LEU A 43 10.52 4.22 5.31
C LEU A 43 10.05 2.97 6.06
N LYS A 44 10.83 2.49 7.04
CA LYS A 44 10.44 1.31 7.85
C LYS A 44 9.21 1.59 8.72
N ILE A 45 9.02 2.84 9.15
CA ILE A 45 7.84 3.24 9.93
C ILE A 45 6.59 3.19 9.04
N GLN A 46 6.69 3.61 7.78
CA GLN A 46 5.58 3.54 6.82
C GLN A 46 5.16 2.09 6.53
N ILE A 47 6.13 1.21 6.27
CA ILE A 47 5.86 -0.22 6.05
C ILE A 47 5.23 -0.87 7.28
N GLU A 48 5.71 -0.55 8.48
CA GLU A 48 5.09 -1.05 9.71
C GLU A 48 3.67 -0.49 9.90
N ALA A 49 3.42 0.77 9.53
CA ALA A 49 2.07 1.35 9.57
C ALA A 49 1.11 0.63 8.60
N GLU A 50 1.56 0.32 7.38
CA GLU A 50 0.81 -0.51 6.43
C GLU A 50 0.50 -1.90 7.03
N ARG A 51 1.51 -2.58 7.59
CA ARG A 51 1.33 -3.89 8.25
C ARG A 51 0.27 -3.81 9.35
N MET A 52 0.38 -2.83 10.26
CA MET A 52 -0.57 -2.65 11.36
C MET A 52 -2.00 -2.37 10.86
N MET A 53 -2.14 -1.59 9.78
CA MET A 53 -3.44 -1.32 9.17
C MET A 53 -4.04 -2.59 8.57
N ILE A 54 -3.25 -3.36 7.80
CA ILE A 54 -3.69 -4.62 7.21
C ILE A 54 -4.12 -5.62 8.30
N GLU A 55 -3.29 -5.82 9.32
CA GLU A 55 -3.60 -6.74 10.43
C GLU A 55 -4.90 -6.37 11.16
N SER A 56 -5.09 -5.07 11.42
CA SER A 56 -6.30 -4.57 12.10
C SER A 56 -7.55 -4.81 11.26
N LEU A 57 -7.46 -4.62 9.94
CA LEU A 57 -8.57 -4.77 9.00
C LEU A 57 -8.91 -6.24 8.71
N LEU A 58 -7.90 -7.12 8.63
CA LEU A 58 -8.08 -8.57 8.39
C LEU A 58 -8.81 -9.30 9.52
N ALA A 59 -9.03 -8.66 10.66
CA ALA A 59 -9.88 -9.18 11.73
C ALA A 59 -11.38 -9.22 11.36
N TYR A 60 -11.80 -8.48 10.32
CA TYR A 60 -13.20 -8.28 9.95
C TYR A 60 -13.55 -8.97 8.63
N SER A 61 -14.55 -9.84 8.64
CA SER A 61 -14.96 -10.61 7.45
C SER A 61 -15.68 -9.78 6.38
N ASN A 62 -16.21 -8.61 6.74
CA ASN A 62 -16.84 -7.65 5.83
C ASN A 62 -15.82 -6.72 5.14
N VAL A 63 -14.52 -6.94 5.34
CA VAL A 63 -13.45 -6.17 4.70
C VAL A 63 -12.76 -6.98 3.60
N ARG A 64 -12.49 -6.30 2.48
CA ARG A 64 -11.49 -6.70 1.49
C ARG A 64 -10.43 -5.61 1.43
N ILE A 65 -9.16 -6.01 1.49
CA ILE A 65 -8.02 -5.10 1.40
C ILE A 65 -7.09 -5.53 0.27
N TYR A 66 -6.58 -4.56 -0.49
CA TYR A 66 -5.71 -4.77 -1.65
C TYR A 66 -4.39 -4.01 -1.49
N GLY A 67 -3.29 -4.64 -1.87
CA GLY A 67 -1.96 -4.02 -1.89
C GLY A 67 -1.38 -4.07 -3.29
N PHE A 68 -0.76 -2.97 -3.72
CA PHE A 68 -0.17 -2.84 -5.05
C PHE A 68 1.28 -2.34 -5.02
N SER A 69 1.85 -2.09 -3.84
CA SER A 69 3.24 -1.65 -3.69
C SER A 69 4.27 -2.74 -4.03
N ASP A 70 3.83 -3.97 -4.35
CA ASP A 70 4.65 -5.07 -4.86
C ASP A 70 4.69 -5.14 -6.41
N ARG A 71 4.02 -4.22 -7.09
CA ARG A 71 4.07 -4.05 -8.56
C ARG A 71 5.30 -3.26 -8.98
N PHE A 72 6.49 -3.75 -8.63
CA PHE A 72 7.75 -2.98 -8.71
C PHE A 72 7.98 -2.32 -10.06
N ASP A 73 7.78 -3.03 -11.18
CA ASP A 73 7.93 -2.47 -12.54
C ASP A 73 7.06 -1.22 -12.76
N MET A 74 5.82 -1.22 -12.24
CA MET A 74 4.91 -0.08 -12.31
C MET A 74 5.37 1.06 -11.40
N ILE A 75 5.82 0.74 -10.17
CA ILE A 75 6.22 1.73 -9.16
C ILE A 75 7.46 2.52 -9.60
N THR A 76 8.40 1.85 -10.27
CA THR A 76 9.68 2.43 -10.70
C THR A 76 9.60 3.20 -12.01
N ASP A 77 8.53 3.01 -12.77
CA ASP A 77 8.31 3.71 -14.02
C ASP A 77 7.56 5.03 -13.75
N LEU A 78 8.30 6.14 -13.81
CA LEU A 78 7.78 7.48 -13.48
C LEU A 78 6.75 8.00 -14.50
N ASP A 79 6.67 7.44 -15.71
CA ASP A 79 5.64 7.81 -16.68
C ASP A 79 4.24 7.38 -16.21
N ASN A 80 4.16 6.47 -15.23
CA ASN A 80 2.92 6.05 -14.58
C ASN A 80 2.41 7.05 -13.52
N TYR A 81 3.11 8.16 -13.28
CA TYR A 81 2.84 9.08 -12.16
C TYR A 81 2.71 10.54 -12.60
N MET A 82 1.73 11.24 -12.03
CA MET A 82 1.54 12.68 -12.23
C MET A 82 2.45 13.50 -11.31
N ASP A 83 2.66 12.98 -10.10
CA ASP A 83 3.61 13.49 -9.12
C ASP A 83 4.14 12.31 -8.28
N LYS A 84 5.00 12.59 -7.30
CA LYS A 84 5.59 11.54 -6.47
C LYS A 84 4.55 10.68 -5.70
N GLU A 85 3.38 11.20 -5.38
CA GLU A 85 2.35 10.55 -4.58
C GLU A 85 1.22 9.96 -5.43
N HIS A 86 0.90 10.58 -6.56
CA HIS A 86 -0.31 10.29 -7.35
C HIS A 86 0.02 9.65 -8.70
N PHE A 87 -0.52 8.44 -8.89
CA PHE A 87 -0.47 7.72 -10.15
C PHE A 87 -1.38 8.34 -11.23
N SER A 88 -1.12 8.05 -12.50
CA SER A 88 -1.88 8.53 -13.65
C SER A 88 -3.29 7.92 -13.72
N ASP A 89 -4.17 8.54 -14.51
CA ASP A 89 -5.52 8.01 -14.76
C ASP A 89 -5.49 6.58 -15.33
N GLU A 90 -4.47 6.23 -16.14
CA GLU A 90 -4.31 4.88 -16.67
C GLU A 90 -4.04 3.86 -15.56
N ILE A 91 -3.19 4.20 -14.59
CA ILE A 91 -2.96 3.33 -13.42
C ILE A 91 -4.19 3.26 -12.54
N ASN A 92 -4.93 4.35 -12.39
CA ASN A 92 -6.19 4.35 -11.65
C ASN A 92 -7.18 3.31 -12.22
N ASP A 93 -7.35 3.29 -13.55
CA ASP A 93 -8.21 2.33 -14.23
C ASP A 93 -7.71 0.89 -14.03
N LYS A 94 -6.39 0.65 -14.11
CA LYS A 94 -5.78 -0.66 -13.81
C LYS A 94 -6.05 -1.12 -12.38
N ILE A 95 -5.98 -0.22 -11.40
CA ILE A 95 -6.26 -0.54 -9.99
C ILE A 95 -7.72 -0.96 -9.83
N ILE A 96 -8.66 -0.25 -10.45
CA ILE A 96 -10.09 -0.61 -10.43
C ILE A 96 -10.32 -1.99 -11.06
N ASP A 97 -9.69 -2.26 -12.20
CA ASP A 97 -9.77 -3.55 -12.88
C ASP A 97 -9.18 -4.69 -12.02
N TRP A 98 -8.04 -4.45 -11.35
CA TRP A 98 -7.45 -5.44 -10.44
C TRP A 98 -8.34 -5.73 -9.25
N ILE A 99 -8.89 -4.69 -8.61
CA ILE A 99 -9.85 -4.87 -7.51
C ILE A 99 -11.07 -5.66 -7.99
N HIS A 100 -11.60 -5.34 -9.18
CA HIS A 100 -12.72 -6.07 -9.77
C HIS A 100 -12.42 -7.56 -9.99
N GLN A 101 -11.18 -7.88 -10.37
CA GLN A 101 -10.68 -9.24 -10.61
C GLN A 101 -10.19 -9.96 -9.33
N ASP A 102 -10.33 -9.33 -8.16
CA ASP A 102 -9.75 -9.77 -6.87
C ASP A 102 -8.22 -9.91 -6.88
N ALA A 103 -7.54 -9.26 -7.83
CA ALA A 103 -6.09 -9.27 -7.96
C ALA A 103 -5.44 -8.31 -6.96
N GLY A 104 -4.35 -8.75 -6.31
CA GLY A 104 -3.67 -7.98 -5.25
C GLY A 104 -4.36 -8.05 -3.88
N ARG A 105 -5.36 -8.94 -3.72
CA ARG A 105 -6.05 -9.12 -2.43
C ARG A 105 -5.08 -9.61 -1.35
N LEU A 106 -5.08 -8.89 -0.23
CA LEU A 106 -4.38 -9.30 0.98
C LEU A 106 -5.31 -10.11 1.88
N THR A 107 -4.78 -11.21 2.40
CA THR A 107 -5.45 -12.16 3.30
C THR A 107 -4.51 -12.51 4.44
N LYS A 108 -5.04 -13.20 5.46
CA LYS A 108 -4.23 -13.72 6.57
C LYS A 108 -3.09 -14.64 6.12
N ASP A 109 -3.21 -15.24 4.94
CA ASP A 109 -2.26 -16.22 4.42
C ASP A 109 -1.11 -15.57 3.62
N ASN A 110 -1.32 -14.38 3.05
CA ASN A 110 -0.35 -13.77 2.13
C ASN A 110 0.20 -12.40 2.56
N TYR A 111 -0.45 -11.69 3.49
CA TYR A 111 -0.08 -10.29 3.75
C TYR A 111 1.35 -10.12 4.30
N ILE A 112 1.84 -11.09 5.08
CA ILE A 112 3.23 -11.09 5.56
C ILE A 112 4.21 -11.23 4.41
N GLN A 113 3.90 -12.04 3.39
CA GLN A 113 4.75 -12.16 2.21
C GLN A 113 4.79 -10.85 1.43
N TYR A 114 3.64 -10.19 1.26
CA TYR A 114 3.55 -8.85 0.67
C TYR A 114 4.41 -7.83 1.44
N ILE A 115 4.25 -7.73 2.77
CA ILE A 115 5.02 -6.80 3.60
C ILE A 115 6.52 -7.07 3.51
N ASN A 116 6.93 -8.34 3.52
CA ASN A 116 8.34 -8.71 3.39
C ASN A 116 8.89 -8.37 2.00
N ALA A 117 8.12 -8.59 0.94
CA ALA A 117 8.53 -8.28 -0.43
C ALA A 117 8.77 -6.77 -0.60
N ILE A 118 7.82 -5.94 -0.18
CA ILE A 118 7.98 -4.48 -0.27
C ILE A 118 9.11 -3.99 0.65
N SER A 119 9.24 -4.55 1.85
CA SER A 119 10.31 -4.19 2.78
C SER A 119 11.68 -4.50 2.21
N GLN A 120 11.87 -5.70 1.66
CA GLN A 120 13.11 -6.09 1.01
C GLN A 120 13.43 -5.17 -0.18
N PHE A 121 12.47 -4.96 -1.09
CA PHE A 121 12.67 -4.13 -2.27
C PHE A 121 13.04 -2.70 -1.89
N TYR A 122 12.19 -1.99 -1.14
CA TYR A 122 12.38 -0.56 -0.88
C TYR A 122 13.51 -0.25 0.11
N THR A 123 13.95 -1.19 0.94
CA THR A 123 15.13 -0.97 1.80
C THR A 123 16.47 -1.26 1.12
N SER A 124 16.46 -1.94 -0.04
CA SER A 124 17.67 -2.30 -0.79
C SER A 124 17.74 -1.68 -2.20
N TYR A 125 16.70 -0.95 -2.61
CA TYR A 125 16.64 -0.25 -3.89
C TYR A 125 17.75 0.82 -3.99
N ASP A 126 18.39 0.89 -5.16
CA ASP A 126 19.36 1.94 -5.47
C ASP A 126 18.63 3.20 -5.92
N TYR A 127 18.30 4.06 -4.96
CA TYR A 127 17.58 5.30 -5.22
C TYR A 127 18.39 6.32 -6.03
N GLU A 128 19.72 6.20 -6.06
CA GLU A 128 20.57 7.12 -6.84
C GLU A 128 20.42 6.88 -8.34
N GLU A 129 20.06 5.66 -8.78
CA GLU A 129 19.80 5.36 -10.20
C GLU A 129 18.66 6.20 -10.79
N ILE A 130 17.72 6.66 -9.97
CA ILE A 130 16.61 7.53 -10.40
C ILE A 130 17.13 8.85 -10.99
N PHE A 131 18.27 9.35 -10.50
CA PHE A 131 18.83 10.65 -10.87
C PHE A 131 19.93 10.56 -11.93
N ASN A 132 20.25 9.36 -12.42
CA ASN A 132 21.32 9.11 -13.39
C ASN A 132 20.88 9.21 -14.87
N GLY A 133 19.73 9.85 -15.14
CA GLY A 133 19.16 10.07 -16.47
C GLY A 133 19.40 11.47 -17.05
#